data_AF-A0A9X5XJA9-F1
#
_entry.id   AF-A0A9X5XJA9-F1
#
_cell.length_a   1.000
_cell.length_b   1.000
_cell.length_c   1.000
_cell.angle_alpha   90.00
_cell.angle_beta   90.00
_cell.angle_gamma   90.00
#
_symmetry.space_group_name_H-M   'P 1'
#
loop_
_entity.id
_entity.type
_entity.pdbx_description
1 polymer ?
#
loop_
_entity_poly.entity_id
_entity_poly.type
_entity_poly.pdbx_seq_one_letter_code
_entity_poly.pdbx_strand_id
1 'polypeptide(L)' 'MSNSEALSRVALKKITPEVSGAMGALHGAAVSAAQDAKVEPELLELIRIRASQLNGCAFCLDMHTKDARAGGETEQR' A
#
# COMPACT_ATOMS: atom_id res chain seq x y z
N MET A 1 9.79 -3.00 -27.24
CA MET A 1 10.91 -2.82 -26.30
C MET A 1 10.62 -1.59 -25.45
N SER A 2 10.15 -1.79 -24.23
CA SER A 2 10.14 -0.76 -23.20
C SER A 2 10.43 -1.49 -21.89
N ASN A 3 11.72 -1.63 -21.59
CA ASN A 3 12.15 -1.95 -20.22
C ASN A 3 11.91 -0.70 -19.39
N SER A 4 10.66 -0.45 -19.04
CA SER A 4 10.32 0.49 -17.98
C SER A 4 10.41 -0.27 -16.65
N GLU A 5 11.64 -0.65 -16.26
CA GLU A 5 11.91 -0.66 -14.83
C GLU A 5 11.66 0.78 -14.39
N ALA A 6 10.54 1.04 -13.71
CA ALA A 6 10.32 2.32 -13.08
C ALA A 6 11.40 2.47 -12.00
N LEU A 7 12.53 3.06 -12.39
CA LEU A 7 13.70 3.23 -11.56
C LEU A 7 13.31 4.15 -10.40
N SER A 8 12.95 3.56 -9.27
CA SER A 8 12.95 4.27 -8.00
C SER A 8 14.29 5.00 -7.89
N ARG A 9 14.26 6.30 -7.60
CA ARG A 9 15.47 7.14 -7.44
C ARG A 9 16.48 6.52 -6.48
N VAL A 10 15.98 5.72 -5.52
CA VAL A 10 16.76 4.97 -4.55
C VAL A 10 16.17 3.57 -4.36
N ALA A 11 16.99 2.54 -4.47
CA ALA A 11 16.59 1.15 -4.25
C ALA A 11 16.55 0.79 -2.75
N LEU A 12 15.63 1.40 -1.98
CA LEU A 12 15.56 1.30 -0.50
C LEU A 12 15.66 -0.13 0.03
N LYS A 13 14.96 -1.09 -0.60
CA LYS A 13 15.00 -2.50 -0.18
C LYS A 13 16.40 -3.12 -0.27
N LYS A 14 17.19 -2.71 -1.27
CA LYS A 14 18.56 -3.19 -1.49
C LYS A 14 19.56 -2.47 -0.59
N ILE A 15 19.41 -1.15 -0.42
CA ILE A 15 20.39 -0.34 0.31
C ILE A 15 20.16 -0.30 1.83
N THR A 16 18.92 -0.50 2.27
CA THR A 16 18.50 -0.47 3.68
C THR A 16 17.54 -1.63 3.98
N PRO A 17 18.06 -2.89 3.99
CA PRO A 17 17.22 -4.08 4.18
C PRO A 17 16.59 -4.12 5.57
N GLU A 18 17.31 -3.72 6.62
CA GLU A 18 16.78 -3.69 7.99
C GLU A 18 15.62 -2.70 8.14
N VAL A 19 15.75 -1.50 7.58
CA VAL A 19 14.69 -0.48 7.57
C VAL A 19 13.47 -1.00 6.82
N SER A 20 13.68 -1.66 5.68
CA SER A 20 12.58 -2.25 4.90
C SER A 20 11.87 -3.36 5.67
N GLY A 21 12.61 -4.17 6.41
CA GLY A 21 12.05 -5.17 7.32
C GLY A 21 11.22 -4.55 8.44
N ALA A 22 11.74 -3.51 9.10
CA ALA A 22 11.05 -2.79 10.17
C ALA A 22 9.74 -2.14 9.67
N MET A 23 9.73 -1.56 8.46
CA MET A 23 8.52 -1.02 7.85
C MET A 23 7.47 -2.10 7.57
N GLY A 24 7.90 -3.30 7.16
CA GLY A 24 7.02 -4.45 7.03
C GLY A 24 6.40 -4.89 8.37
N ALA A 25 7.19 -4.89 9.44
CA ALA A 25 6.70 -5.19 10.78
C ALA A 25 5.67 -4.16 11.26
N LEU A 26 5.94 -2.87 11.03
CA LEU A 26 4.99 -1.80 11.32
C LEU A 26 3.67 -1.97 10.55
N HIS A 27 3.75 -2.30 9.25
CA HIS A 27 2.58 -2.57 8.43
C HIS A 27 1.74 -3.73 8.99
N GLY A 28 2.38 -4.85 9.34
CA GLY A 28 1.71 -6.00 9.93
C GLY A 28 0.99 -5.66 11.24
N ALA A 29 1.66 -4.90 12.12
CA ALA A 29 1.06 -4.45 13.38
C ALA A 29 -0.16 -3.53 13.14
N ALA A 30 -0.07 -2.61 12.17
CA ALA A 30 -1.19 -1.72 11.82
C ALA A 30 -2.40 -2.49 11.25
N VAL A 31 -2.16 -3.52 10.42
CA VAL A 31 -3.23 -4.40 9.93
C VAL A 31 -3.89 -5.15 11.08
N SER A 32 -3.11 -5.76 11.98
CA SER A 32 -3.65 -6.47 13.14
C SER A 32 -4.52 -5.56 14.00
N ALA A 33 -4.03 -4.35 14.30
CA ALA A 33 -4.78 -3.38 15.09
C ALA A 33 -6.10 -2.95 14.42
N ALA A 34 -6.10 -2.81 13.09
CA ALA A 34 -7.32 -2.52 12.33
C ALA A 34 -8.33 -3.67 12.40
N GLN A 35 -7.87 -4.92 12.30
CA GLN A 35 -8.71 -6.11 12.45
C GLN A 35 -9.29 -6.23 13.86
N ASP A 36 -8.48 -5.99 14.90
CA ASP A 36 -8.94 -5.96 16.30
C ASP A 36 -10.02 -4.89 16.52
N ALA A 37 -9.88 -3.76 15.82
CA ALA A 37 -10.87 -2.68 15.78
C ALA A 37 -12.08 -2.97 14.87
N LYS A 38 -12.18 -4.17 14.28
CA LYS A 38 -13.25 -4.59 13.36
C LYS A 38 -13.37 -3.72 12.11
N VAL A 39 -12.25 -3.22 11.60
CA VAL A 39 -12.19 -2.58 10.28
C VAL A 39 -12.19 -3.67 9.22
N GLU A 40 -13.20 -3.66 8.36
CA GLU A 40 -13.30 -4.61 7.25
C GLU A 40 -12.14 -4.41 6.25
N PRO A 41 -11.63 -5.49 5.62
CA PRO A 41 -10.52 -5.41 4.67
C PRO A 41 -10.75 -4.42 3.52
N GLU A 42 -11.97 -4.35 2.99
CA GLU A 42 -12.35 -3.44 1.91
C GLU A 42 -12.26 -1.99 2.36
N LEU A 43 -12.73 -1.70 3.59
CA LEU A 43 -12.61 -0.37 4.17
C LEU A 43 -11.15 0.02 4.43
N LEU A 44 -10.31 -0.95 4.83
CA LEU A 44 -8.89 -0.71 5.05
C LEU A 44 -8.18 -0.29 3.76
N GLU A 45 -8.48 -0.92 2.62
CA GLU A 45 -7.93 -0.49 1.33
C GLU A 45 -8.43 0.89 0.91
N LEU A 46 -9.70 1.25 1.13
CA LEU A 46 -10.21 2.59 0.86
C LEU A 46 -9.50 3.67 1.72
N ILE A 47 -9.20 3.37 2.99
CA ILE A 47 -8.40 4.26 3.85
C ILE A 47 -7.01 4.47 3.25
N ARG A 48 -6.36 3.41 2.79
CA ARG A 48 -5.02 3.45 2.17
C ARG A 48 -5.02 4.22 0.85
N ILE A 49 -6.05 4.04 0.02
CA ILE A 49 -6.27 4.82 -1.20
C ILE A 49 -6.39 6.30 -0.86
N ARG A 50 -7.24 6.66 0.10
CA ARG A 50 -7.47 8.05 0.47
C ARG A 50 -6.21 8.70 1.04
N ALA A 51 -5.48 8.01 1.91
CA ALA A 51 -4.20 8.48 2.42
C ALA A 51 -3.17 8.68 1.29
N SER A 52 -3.12 7.77 0.31
CA SER A 52 -2.22 7.87 -0.84
C SER A 52 -2.54 9.06 -1.73
N GLN A 53 -3.83 9.35 -1.96
CA GLN A 53 -4.28 10.53 -2.70
C GLN A 53 -3.86 11.82 -1.99
N LEU A 54 -4.14 11.93 -0.68
CA LEU A 54 -3.79 13.13 0.10
C LEU A 54 -2.28 13.38 0.13
N ASN A 55 -1.48 12.31 0.17
CA ASN A 55 -0.02 12.38 0.17
C ASN A 55 0.60 12.45 -1.23
N GLY A 56 -0.20 12.39 -2.30
CA GLY A 56 0.31 12.42 -3.68
C GLY A 56 1.22 11.24 -4.04
N CYS A 57 1.06 10.08 -3.40
CA CYS A 57 1.91 8.93 -3.65
C CYS A 57 1.32 8.04 -4.76
N ALA A 58 1.74 8.26 -6.01
CA ALA A 58 1.24 7.51 -7.16
C ALA A 58 1.51 5.99 -7.07
N PHE A 59 2.64 5.59 -6.47
CA PHE A 59 2.97 4.17 -6.25
C PHE A 59 1.96 3.50 -5.32
N CYS A 60 1.70 4.10 -4.15
CA CYS A 60 0.74 3.54 -3.20
C CYS A 60 -0.68 3.60 -3.75
N LEU A 61 -1.04 4.66 -4.48
CA LEU A 61 -2.36 4.77 -5.10
C LEU A 61 -2.60 3.65 -6.10
N ASP A 62 -1.66 3.40 -7.01
CA ASP A 62 -1.77 2.30 -7.99
C ASP A 62 -1.87 0.92 -7.32
N MET A 63 -1.03 0.66 -6.32
CA MET A 63 -1.02 -0.59 -5.56
C MET A 63 -2.36 -0.81 -4.83
N HIS A 64 -2.78 0.13 -4.00
CA HIS A 64 -3.98 -0.04 -3.17
C HIS A 64 -5.27 -0.03 -3.99
N THR A 65 -5.35 0.71 -5.11
CA THR A 65 -6.52 0.63 -5.99
C THR A 65 -6.61 -0.73 -6.69
N LYS A 66 -5.49 -1.36 -7.05
CA LYS A 66 -5.50 -2.75 -7.58
C LYS A 66 -5.90 -3.76 -6.52
N ASP A 67 -5.38 -3.63 -5.30
CA ASP A 67 -5.70 -4.51 -4.19
C ASP A 67 -7.18 -4.40 -3.79
N ALA A 68 -7.73 -3.19 -3.75
CA ALA A 68 -9.16 -2.97 -3.51
C ALA A 68 -10.05 -3.66 -4.55
N ARG A 69 -9.74 -3.52 -5.85
CA ARG A 69 -10.47 -4.23 -6.91
C ARG A 69 -10.35 -5.74 -6.79
N ALA A 70 -9.15 -6.25 -6.47
CA ALA A 70 -8.93 -7.67 -6.24
C ALA A 70 -9.74 -8.19 -5.04
N GLY A 71 -9.96 -7.32 -4.04
CA GLY A 71 -10.86 -7.56 -2.90
C GLY A 71 -12.35 -7.40 -3.22
N GLY A 72 -12.74 -7.08 -4.45
CA GLY A 72 -14.13 -6.97 -4.87
C GLY A 72 -14.76 -5.59 -4.71
N GLU A 73 -13.98 -4.55 -4.41
CA GLU A 73 -14.49 -3.17 -4.40
C GLU A 73 -14.89 -2.72 -5.82
N THR A 74 -15.88 -1.84 -5.88
CA THR A 74 -16.45 -1.33 -7.15
C THR A 74 -15.83 -0.01 -7.56
N GLU A 75 -15.81 0.29 -8.86
CA GLU A 75 -15.27 1.57 -9.37
C GLU A 75 -16.08 2.81 -8.92
N GLN A 76 -17.34 2.62 -8.49
CA GLN A 76 -18.20 3.74 -8.08
C GLN A 76 -17.80 4.32 -6.72
N ARG A 77 -17.21 3.49 -5.84
CA ARG A 77 -16.91 3.83 -4.45
C ARG A 77 -15.45 4.22 -4.28
#